data_AF-A0A0D2EQL4-F1
#
_entry.id   AF-A0A0D2EQL4-F1
#
_cell.length_a   1.000
_cell.length_b   1.000
_cell.length_c   1.000
_cell.angle_alpha   90.00
_cell.angle_beta   90.00
_cell.angle_gamma   90.00
#
_symmetry.space_group_name_H-M   'P 1'
#
loop_
_entity.id
_entity.type
_entity.pdbx_description
1 polymer ?
#
loop_
_entity_poly.entity_id
_entity_poly.type
_entity_poly.pdbx_seq_one_letter_code
_entity_poly.pdbx_strand_id
1 'polypeptide(L)'
;MSQNEATTWLSQTATTAPMTFKFGIMSSLTYPDPRPAILVGDRALNLSILAKWGGFSQLKVIQPHLIVFDQSDLTAYAGLPSEVRAEVRQYLRDMLVKNGPYAAALQDKLLVRAAVIFPVSDVVLHPPFRAGWLDATIL
;
A
#
# COMPACT_ATOMS: atom_id res chain seq x y z
N MET A 1 -31.73 -3.29 -4.06
CA MET A 1 -30.38 -3.02 -4.57
C MET A 1 -29.41 -3.29 -3.42
N SER A 2 -28.91 -4.52 -3.32
CA SER A 2 -28.01 -4.92 -2.22
C SER A 2 -26.67 -4.20 -2.38
N GLN A 3 -26.30 -3.42 -1.38
CA GLN A 3 -24.97 -2.84 -1.31
C GLN A 3 -23.98 -3.97 -1.05
N ASN A 4 -23.13 -4.28 -2.04
CA ASN A 4 -21.99 -5.16 -1.85
C ASN A 4 -20.97 -4.42 -0.99
N GLU A 5 -20.95 -4.70 0.31
CA GLU A 5 -19.93 -4.20 1.22
C GLU A 5 -18.58 -4.82 0.85
N ALA A 6 -17.62 -3.98 0.44
CA ALA A 6 -16.28 -4.41 0.08
C ALA A 6 -15.50 -4.84 1.33
N THR A 7 -15.57 -6.12 1.69
CA THR A 7 -14.78 -6.68 2.80
C THR A 7 -13.30 -6.77 2.41
N THR A 8 -12.41 -6.25 3.26
CA THR A 8 -10.96 -6.47 3.12
C THR A 8 -10.61 -7.92 3.39
N TRP A 9 -9.72 -8.52 2.60
CA TRP A 9 -9.23 -9.88 2.89
C TRP A 9 -8.07 -9.89 3.90
N LEU A 10 -7.57 -8.72 4.32
CA LEU A 10 -6.44 -8.59 5.26
C LEU A 10 -6.83 -8.67 6.74
N SER A 11 -8.11 -8.46 7.09
CA SER A 11 -8.56 -8.41 8.49
C SER A 11 -9.61 -9.49 8.76
N GLN A 12 -9.52 -10.14 9.93
CA GLN A 12 -10.46 -11.18 10.37
C GLN A 12 -11.77 -10.62 10.95
N THR A 13 -11.85 -9.31 11.21
CA THR A 13 -13.05 -8.65 11.70
C THR A 13 -13.89 -8.16 10.54
N ALA A 14 -15.08 -8.75 10.37
CA ALA A 14 -16.10 -8.24 9.46
C ALA A 14 -16.58 -6.88 9.99
N THR A 15 -15.95 -5.80 9.54
CA THR A 15 -16.36 -4.43 9.85
C THR A 15 -17.03 -3.84 8.63
N THR A 16 -18.27 -3.36 8.79
CA THR A 16 -19.10 -2.70 7.75
C THR A 16 -18.60 -1.29 7.39
N ALA A 17 -17.54 -0.82 8.04
CA ALA A 17 -16.92 0.47 7.77
C ALA A 17 -16.15 0.44 6.43
N PRO A 18 -16.17 1.54 5.65
CA PRO A 18 -15.39 1.63 4.43
C PRO A 18 -13.91 1.39 4.73
N MET A 19 -13.26 0.55 3.90
CA MET A 19 -11.82 0.31 4.01
C MET A 19 -11.07 1.64 3.98
N THR A 20 -10.23 1.89 4.98
CA THR A 20 -9.34 3.05 5.04
C THR A 20 -7.90 2.58 5.19
N PHE A 21 -6.99 3.30 4.56
CA PHE A 21 -5.56 3.10 4.74
C PHE A 21 -4.82 4.41 4.68
N LYS A 22 -3.63 4.41 5.28
CA LYS A 22 -2.70 5.55 5.32
C LYS A 22 -1.42 5.17 4.62
N PHE A 23 -0.82 6.12 3.90
CA PHE A 23 0.56 5.97 3.44
C PHE A 23 1.53 6.26 4.59
N GLY A 24 2.65 5.55 4.61
CA GLY A 24 3.70 5.74 5.60
C GLY A 24 5.04 5.20 5.11
N ILE A 25 6.04 5.23 5.99
CA ILE A 25 7.35 4.62 5.75
C ILE A 25 7.56 3.54 6.80
N MET A 26 8.01 2.36 6.38
CA MET A 26 8.32 1.25 7.26
C MET A 26 9.71 0.68 6.98
N SER A 27 10.31 0.04 7.99
CA SER A 27 11.33 -0.99 7.82
C SER A 27 10.94 -2.23 8.63
N SER A 28 11.59 -3.35 8.37
CA SER A 28 11.44 -4.60 9.14
C SER A 28 12.78 -5.30 9.29
N LEU A 29 12.81 -6.39 10.06
CA LEU A 29 14.03 -7.19 10.20
C LEU A 29 14.52 -7.73 8.84
N THR A 30 13.60 -8.13 7.97
CA THR A 30 13.91 -8.65 6.62
C THR A 30 14.27 -7.53 5.65
N TYR A 31 13.70 -6.34 5.81
CA TYR A 31 13.92 -5.18 4.95
C TYR A 31 14.29 -3.96 5.81
N PRO A 32 15.58 -3.82 6.19
CA PRO A 32 16.01 -2.81 7.16
C PRO A 32 15.98 -1.38 6.60
N ASP A 33 16.04 -1.22 5.28
CA ASP A 33 15.93 0.08 4.64
C ASP A 33 14.49 0.63 4.78
N PRO A 34 14.31 1.89 5.20
CA PRO A 34 12.99 2.53 5.19
C PRO A 34 12.42 2.61 3.77
N ARG A 35 11.19 2.16 3.56
CA ARG A 35 10.48 2.18 2.27
C ARG A 35 9.01 2.58 2.44
N PRO A 36 8.34 3.07 1.39
CA PRO A 36 6.93 3.38 1.40
C PRO A 36 6.08 2.14 1.64
N ALA A 37 5.06 2.33 2.46
CA ALA A 37 4.08 1.32 2.80
C ALA A 37 2.67 1.92 2.89
N ILE A 38 1.67 1.04 2.85
CA ILE A 38 0.33 1.38 3.33
C ILE A 38 0.03 0.64 4.63
N LEU A 39 -0.67 1.32 5.53
CA LEU A 39 -1.18 0.77 6.79
C LEU A 39 -2.68 0.55 6.67
N VAL A 40 -3.11 -0.71 6.79
CA VAL A 40 -4.50 -1.15 6.69
C VAL A 40 -4.81 -1.99 7.93
N GLY A 41 -5.56 -1.43 8.89
CA GLY A 41 -5.82 -2.10 10.16
C GLY A 41 -4.53 -2.41 10.92
N ASP A 42 -4.31 -3.69 11.23
CA ASP A 42 -3.13 -4.23 11.92
C ASP A 42 -2.00 -4.68 10.96
N ARG A 43 -2.11 -4.35 9.67
CA ARG A 43 -1.17 -4.76 8.63
C ARG A 43 -0.45 -3.59 7.98
N ALA A 44 0.82 -3.82 7.66
CA ALA A 44 1.64 -2.97 6.81
C ALA A 44 1.94 -3.71 5.49
N LEU A 45 1.76 -3.04 4.36
CA LEU A 45 2.12 -3.54 3.03
C LEU A 45 3.31 -2.76 2.49
N ASN A 46 4.44 -3.43 2.27
CA ASN A 46 5.65 -2.82 1.72
C ASN A 46 5.51 -2.59 0.19
N LEU A 47 5.45 -1.32 -0.24
CA LEU A 47 5.21 -0.98 -1.64
C LEU A 47 6.42 -1.22 -2.55
N SER A 48 7.65 -1.14 -2.02
CA SER A 48 8.87 -1.50 -2.78
C SER A 48 8.81 -2.97 -3.20
N ILE A 49 8.51 -3.85 -2.24
CA ILE A 49 8.45 -5.28 -2.49
C ILE A 49 7.24 -5.61 -3.37
N LEU A 50 6.08 -4.98 -3.14
CA LEU A 50 4.92 -5.12 -4.01
C LEU A 50 5.25 -4.77 -5.46
N ALA A 51 5.96 -3.65 -5.71
CA ALA A 51 6.38 -3.24 -7.03
C ALA A 51 7.35 -4.23 -7.68
N LYS A 52 8.36 -4.71 -6.94
CA LYS A 52 9.34 -5.71 -7.41
C LYS A 52 8.69 -7.03 -7.84
N TRP A 53 7.59 -7.43 -7.19
CA TRP A 53 6.83 -8.63 -7.54
C TRP A 53 5.73 -8.38 -8.59
N GLY A 54 5.76 -7.24 -9.27
CA GLY A 54 4.81 -6.91 -10.35
C GLY A 54 3.41 -6.55 -9.84
N GLY A 55 3.28 -6.18 -8.57
CA GLY A 55 2.01 -5.81 -7.94
C GLY A 55 1.34 -4.58 -8.55
N PHE A 56 2.06 -3.77 -9.34
CA PHE A 56 1.50 -2.64 -10.10
C PHE A 56 1.41 -2.90 -11.61
N SER A 57 1.67 -4.10 -12.09
CA SER A 57 1.72 -4.43 -13.53
C SER A 57 0.46 -4.06 -14.33
N GLN A 58 -0.70 -4.01 -13.67
CA GLN A 58 -1.99 -3.64 -14.28
C GLN A 58 -2.28 -2.14 -14.23
N LEU A 59 -1.47 -1.35 -13.53
CA LEU A 59 -1.62 0.10 -13.40
C LEU A 59 -0.58 0.81 -14.29
N LYS A 60 -1.00 1.24 -15.49
CA LYS A 60 -0.10 1.85 -16.49
C LYS A 60 0.49 3.18 -16.04
N VAL A 61 -0.32 4.01 -15.37
CA VAL A 61 0.06 5.40 -15.02
C VAL A 61 1.28 5.47 -14.09
N ILE A 62 1.51 4.45 -13.26
CA ILE A 62 2.62 4.43 -12.30
C ILE A 62 3.89 3.74 -12.84
N GLN A 63 3.82 3.04 -13.98
CA GLN A 63 4.96 2.29 -14.54
C GLN A 63 6.25 3.13 -14.69
N PRO A 64 6.21 4.37 -15.24
CA PRO A 64 7.42 5.18 -15.36
C PRO A 64 7.94 5.74 -14.02
N HIS A 65 7.18 5.57 -12.93
CA HIS A 65 7.43 6.19 -11.64
C HIS A 65 7.61 5.18 -10.50
N LEU A 66 7.74 3.87 -10.78
CA LEU A 66 7.85 2.84 -9.73
C LEU A 66 9.01 3.08 -8.73
N ILE A 67 10.03 3.81 -9.13
CA ILE A 67 11.17 4.20 -8.28
C ILE A 67 10.75 5.00 -7.03
N VAL A 68 9.58 5.65 -7.04
CA VAL A 68 9.05 6.36 -5.86
C VAL A 68 8.80 5.41 -4.69
N PHE A 69 8.49 4.14 -4.97
CA PHE A 69 8.29 3.12 -3.93
C PHE A 69 9.60 2.54 -3.39
N ASP A 70 10.75 2.97 -3.89
CA ASP A 70 12.07 2.60 -3.36
C ASP A 70 12.72 3.78 -2.63
N GLN A 71 11.99 4.85 -2.31
CA GLN A 71 12.53 6.00 -1.57
C GLN A 71 12.41 5.83 -0.05
N SER A 72 13.28 6.50 0.72
CA SER A 72 13.24 6.47 2.19
C SER A 72 12.18 7.38 2.80
N ASP A 73 11.46 8.16 1.98
CA ASP A 73 10.39 9.07 2.35
C ASP A 73 9.31 9.11 1.24
N LEU A 74 8.20 9.80 1.51
CA LEU A 74 7.09 9.94 0.56
C LEU A 74 7.22 11.18 -0.34
N THR A 75 8.33 11.92 -0.30
CA THR A 75 8.46 13.19 -1.04
C THR A 75 8.36 12.98 -2.55
N ALA A 76 9.03 11.97 -3.10
CA ALA A 76 8.96 11.68 -4.53
C ALA A 76 7.56 11.24 -4.97
N TYR A 77 6.87 10.44 -4.14
CA TYR A 77 5.48 10.05 -4.41
C TYR A 77 4.54 11.25 -4.34
N ALA A 78 4.70 12.12 -3.33
CA ALA A 78 3.89 13.34 -3.17
C ALA A 78 4.07 14.34 -4.32
N GLY A 79 5.24 14.35 -4.96
CA GLY A 79 5.51 15.16 -6.15
C GLY A 79 4.86 14.64 -7.44
N LEU A 80 4.25 13.44 -7.43
CA LEU A 80 3.49 12.95 -8.59
C LEU A 80 2.21 13.77 -8.78
N PRO A 81 1.72 13.89 -10.03
CA PRO A 81 0.44 14.55 -10.30
C PRO A 81 -0.70 13.94 -9.48
N SER A 82 -1.66 14.77 -9.08
CA SER A 82 -2.79 14.37 -8.22
C SER A 82 -3.57 13.20 -8.80
N GLU A 83 -3.68 13.14 -10.11
CA GLU A 83 -4.44 12.12 -10.86
C GLU A 83 -3.72 10.77 -10.73
N VAL A 84 -2.39 10.76 -10.86
CA VAL A 84 -1.56 9.57 -10.67
C VAL A 84 -1.69 9.04 -9.24
N ARG A 85 -1.63 9.92 -8.24
CA ARG A 85 -1.78 9.53 -6.82
C ARG A 85 -3.18 8.99 -6.54
N ALA A 86 -4.22 9.62 -7.09
CA ALA A 86 -5.60 9.15 -6.94
C ALA A 86 -5.80 7.75 -7.55
N GLU A 87 -5.26 7.50 -8.75
CA GLU A 87 -5.31 6.19 -9.39
C GLU A 87 -4.55 5.11 -8.60
N VAL A 88 -3.35 5.42 -8.10
CA VAL A 88 -2.60 4.50 -7.23
C VAL A 88 -3.38 4.17 -5.98
N ARG A 89 -3.96 5.18 -5.32
CA ARG A 89 -4.76 4.99 -4.11
C ARG A 89 -5.97 4.10 -4.40
N GLN A 90 -6.69 4.35 -5.49
CA GLN A 90 -7.83 3.54 -5.89
C GLN A 90 -7.41 2.10 -6.23
N TYR A 91 -6.33 1.92 -6.99
CA TYR A 91 -5.78 0.61 -7.33
C TYR A 91 -5.42 -0.21 -6.10
N LEU A 92 -4.76 0.40 -5.11
CA LEU A 92 -4.45 -0.24 -3.83
C LEU A 92 -5.72 -0.61 -3.06
N ARG A 93 -6.77 0.23 -3.06
CA ARG A 93 -8.07 -0.15 -2.45
C ARG A 93 -8.65 -1.38 -3.12
N ASP A 94 -8.71 -1.38 -4.45
CA ASP A 94 -9.32 -2.44 -5.24
C ASP A 94 -8.56 -3.77 -5.14
N MET A 95 -7.24 -3.72 -4.95
CA MET A 95 -6.39 -4.90 -4.68
C MET A 95 -6.68 -5.57 -3.32
N LEU A 96 -7.19 -4.79 -2.36
CA LEU A 96 -7.52 -5.27 -1.02
C LEU A 96 -8.98 -5.73 -0.90
N VAL A 97 -9.82 -5.47 -1.90
CA VAL A 97 -11.19 -6.00 -1.97
C VAL A 97 -11.13 -7.51 -2.16
N LYS A 98 -11.81 -8.26 -1.29
CA LYS A 98 -11.90 -9.72 -1.40
C LYS A 98 -12.50 -10.13 -2.74
N ASN A 99 -11.78 -10.95 -3.49
CA ASN A 99 -12.15 -11.38 -4.85
C ASN A 99 -12.38 -10.18 -5.80
N GLY A 100 -11.66 -9.09 -5.56
CA GLY A 100 -11.72 -7.87 -6.36
C GLY A 100 -11.03 -8.00 -7.72
N PRO A 101 -11.10 -6.93 -8.54
CA PRO A 101 -10.58 -6.94 -9.92
C PRO A 101 -9.06 -7.16 -10.00
N TYR A 102 -8.33 -6.89 -8.92
CA TYR A 102 -6.87 -7.06 -8.87
C TYR A 102 -6.42 -8.16 -7.89
N ALA A 103 -7.29 -9.14 -7.59
CA ALA A 103 -6.94 -10.27 -6.73
C ALA A 103 -5.67 -11.01 -7.20
N ALA A 104 -5.51 -11.20 -8.50
CA ALA A 104 -4.33 -11.83 -9.10
C ALA A 104 -3.02 -11.03 -8.91
N ALA A 105 -3.10 -9.73 -8.58
CA ALA A 105 -1.92 -8.92 -8.31
C ALA A 105 -1.29 -9.24 -6.95
N LEU A 106 -2.10 -9.64 -5.95
CA LEU A 106 -1.64 -9.89 -4.59
C LEU A 106 -2.38 -11.03 -3.86
N GLN A 107 -3.71 -11.00 -3.78
CA GLN A 107 -4.54 -11.96 -3.01
C GLN A 107 -4.19 -13.44 -3.33
N ASP A 108 -4.03 -13.75 -4.61
CA ASP A 108 -3.84 -15.13 -5.10
C ASP A 108 -2.38 -15.61 -5.00
N LYS A 109 -1.44 -14.71 -4.72
CA LYS A 109 0.00 -14.99 -4.71
C LYS A 109 0.53 -15.18 -3.30
N LEU A 110 0.38 -16.38 -2.74
CA LEU A 110 0.72 -16.68 -1.34
C LEU A 110 2.17 -16.26 -0.96
N LEU A 111 3.15 -16.56 -1.81
CA LEU A 111 4.56 -16.20 -1.56
C LEU A 111 4.78 -14.69 -1.58
N VAL A 112 4.14 -13.97 -2.51
CA VAL A 112 4.23 -12.51 -2.60
C VAL A 112 3.57 -11.88 -1.37
N ARG A 113 2.42 -12.41 -0.93
CA ARG A 113 1.76 -11.95 0.30
C ARG A 113 2.66 -12.07 1.52
N ALA A 114 3.31 -13.22 1.70
CA ALA A 114 4.24 -13.43 2.80
C ALA A 114 5.46 -12.50 2.76
N ALA A 115 5.88 -12.06 1.56
CA ALA A 115 7.00 -11.14 1.39
C ALA A 115 6.61 -9.66 1.53
N VAL A 116 5.34 -9.30 1.27
CA VAL A 116 4.87 -7.91 1.18
C VAL A 116 4.14 -7.47 2.44
N ILE A 117 3.46 -8.39 3.15
CA ILE A 117 2.50 -8.07 4.21
C ILE A 117 3.10 -8.43 5.57
N PHE A 118 3.14 -7.44 6.45
CA PHE A 118 3.69 -7.56 7.79
C PHE A 118 2.62 -7.23 8.84
N PRO A 119 2.60 -7.92 9.98
CA PRO A 119 1.96 -7.37 11.18
C PRO A 119 2.58 -6.01 11.53
N VAL A 120 1.77 -5.03 11.93
CA VAL A 120 2.29 -3.73 12.39
C VAL A 120 3.21 -3.88 13.61
N SER A 121 3.03 -4.93 14.43
CA SER A 121 3.93 -5.25 15.55
C SER A 121 5.36 -5.62 15.13
N ASP A 122 5.57 -6.00 13.87
CA ASP A 122 6.82 -6.56 13.38
C ASP A 122 7.59 -5.57 12.50
N VAL A 123 7.14 -4.31 12.45
CA VAL A 123 7.74 -3.25 11.62
C VAL A 123 8.09 -2.04 12.48
N VAL A 124 9.10 -1.31 12.04
CA VAL A 124 9.42 0.02 12.57
C VAL A 124 8.81 1.05 11.63
N LEU A 125 7.96 1.93 12.17
CA LEU A 125 7.38 3.04 11.41
C LEU A 125 8.28 4.27 11.51
N HIS A 126 8.52 4.92 10.37
CA HIS A 126 9.36 6.11 10.27
C HIS A 126 8.52 7.33 9.88
N PRO A 127 8.98 8.55 10.15
CA PRO A 127 8.33 9.76 9.66
C PRO A 127 8.13 9.72 8.14
N PRO A 128 6.92 10.00 7.63
CA PRO A 128 6.61 9.86 6.20
C PRO A 128 7.31 10.90 5.31
N PHE A 129 7.68 12.03 5.89
CA PHE A 129 8.41 13.08 5.22
C PHE A 129 9.65 13.45 6.03
N ARG A 130 10.63 14.02 5.33
CA ARG A 130 11.74 14.72 5.97
C ARG A 130 11.17 15.84 6.85
N ALA A 131 11.80 16.06 8.00
CA ALA A 131 11.42 17.13 8.93
C ALA A 131 11.21 18.46 8.16
N GLY A 132 10.01 19.04 8.26
CA GLY A 132 9.62 20.28 7.57
C GLY A 132 8.42 20.15 6.61
N TRP A 133 7.90 18.96 6.33
CA TRP A 133 6.70 18.74 5.51
C TRP A 133 5.56 18.13 6.34
N LEU A 134 4.39 18.77 6.34
CA LEU A 134 3.22 18.39 7.14
C LEU A 134 2.40 17.25 6.50
N ASP A 135 2.14 16.24 7.31
CA ASP A 135 1.09 15.21 7.29
C ASP A 135 0.81 14.41 5.98
N ALA A 136 0.97 13.09 6.05
CA ALA A 136 0.72 12.14 4.95
C ALA A 136 -0.78 11.96 4.63
N THR A 137 -1.67 12.66 5.33
CA THR A 137 -3.12 12.60 5.14
C THR A 137 -3.58 13.05 3.74
N ILE A 138 -2.74 13.74 2.96
CA ILE A 138 -3.06 14.25 1.60
C ILE A 138 -2.58 13.29 0.48
N LEU A 139 -2.10 12.08 0.83
CA LEU A 139 -1.62 11.05 -0.11
C LEU A 139 -2.67 9.97 -0.45
#